data_AF-E1VCQ9-F1
#
_entry.id   AF-E1VCQ9-F1
#
_cell.length_a   1.000
_cell.length_b   1.000
_cell.length_c   1.000
_cell.angle_alpha   90.00
_cell.angle_beta   90.00
_cell.angle_gamma   90.00
#
_symmetry.space_group_name_H-M   'P 1'
#
loop_
_entity.id
_entity.type
_entity.pdbx_description
1 polymer ?
#
loop_
_entity_poly.entity_id
_entity_poly.type
_entity_poly.pdbx_seq_one_letter_code
_entity_poly.pdbx_strand_id
1 'polypeptide(L)'
;MSLFTHDDGGEVLLASPPLIRYSALLGNTEATAILDRLDAELDWQRPSLRLYGREHPIPRQQVWMGDVGYRYSGRRFAPDPWHPCVLAIRDAVQRRLADSGVGTRFNSVLLNRYADGRDRMGWHSDDEPELGDSPLIAAVSLGNDRPLRFRWKDRHAPAFNVDQPHDSLLLMGAGVQARLEHSLPSRQRQGLRISLTFRWITPLATD
;
A
#
# COMPACT_ATOMS: atom_id res chain seq x y z
N MET A 1 -1.75 -14.46 -30.20
CA MET A 1 -0.33 -14.48 -29.84
C MET A 1 0.17 -13.05 -30.01
N SER A 2 0.08 -12.23 -28.96
CA SER A 2 0.57 -10.84 -29.00
C SER A 2 1.94 -10.84 -28.34
N LEU A 3 2.95 -10.67 -29.18
CA LEU A 3 4.36 -10.63 -28.86
C LEU A 3 4.72 -9.21 -28.41
N PHE A 4 5.37 -9.11 -27.25
CA PHE A 4 6.08 -7.95 -26.70
C PHE A 4 5.28 -6.66 -26.47
N THR A 5 4.78 -6.46 -25.25
CA THR A 5 4.69 -5.12 -24.66
C THR A 5 5.88 -4.95 -23.73
N HIS A 6 7.00 -4.41 -24.24
CA HIS A 6 7.93 -3.69 -23.38
C HIS A 6 7.59 -2.21 -23.53
N ASP A 7 6.85 -1.69 -22.57
CA ASP A 7 6.84 -0.26 -22.26
C ASP A 7 6.72 -0.14 -20.74
N ASP A 8 7.87 -0.25 -20.09
CA ASP A 8 7.95 -0.53 -18.65
C ASP A 8 7.93 0.75 -17.81
N GLY A 9 7.46 1.86 -18.41
CA GLY A 9 7.36 3.24 -17.88
C GLY A 9 6.05 3.57 -17.16
N GLY A 10 5.23 2.58 -16.84
CA GLY A 10 4.05 2.71 -15.99
C GLY A 10 2.80 3.31 -16.68
N GLU A 11 1.64 2.72 -16.41
CA GLU A 11 0.35 3.22 -16.85
C GLU A 11 -0.06 4.45 -16.02
N VAL A 12 -0.18 5.61 -16.67
CA VAL A 12 -0.68 6.83 -16.04
C VAL A 12 -2.21 6.75 -15.91
N LEU A 13 -2.68 6.51 -14.69
CA LEU A 13 -4.10 6.41 -14.34
C LEU A 13 -4.72 7.80 -14.06
N LEU A 14 -3.90 8.71 -13.56
CA LEU A 14 -4.26 10.12 -13.35
C LEU A 14 -3.00 10.97 -13.49
N ALA A 15 -3.08 12.05 -14.27
CA ALA A 15 -1.94 12.94 -14.48
C ALA A 15 -1.68 13.90 -13.31
N SER A 16 -2.74 14.43 -12.68
CA SER A 16 -2.62 15.35 -11.54
C SER A 16 -3.79 15.15 -10.56
N PRO A 17 -3.54 14.73 -9.30
CA PRO A 17 -2.24 14.25 -8.80
C PRO A 17 -1.81 12.97 -9.53
N PRO A 18 -0.49 12.72 -9.66
CA PRO A 18 0.00 11.55 -10.40
C PRO A 18 -0.36 10.24 -9.69
N LEU A 19 -1.11 9.39 -10.40
CA LEU A 19 -1.35 7.98 -10.07
C LEU A 19 -0.80 7.13 -11.22
N ILE A 20 0.18 6.28 -10.93
CA ILE A 20 0.86 5.47 -11.94
C ILE A 20 0.87 4.01 -11.50
N ARG A 21 0.52 3.07 -12.38
CA ARG A 21 0.56 1.64 -12.10
C ARG A 21 1.60 0.95 -12.96
N TYR A 22 2.43 0.12 -12.34
CA TYR A 22 3.37 -0.77 -13.00
C TYR A 22 2.90 -2.20 -12.84
N SER A 23 3.02 -3.00 -13.89
CA SER A 23 2.80 -4.44 -13.89
C SER A 23 4.11 -5.20 -13.72
N ALA A 24 4.02 -6.43 -13.22
CA ALA A 24 5.13 -7.38 -13.13
C ALA A 24 6.36 -6.81 -12.38
N LEU A 25 6.19 -6.48 -11.09
CA LEU A 25 7.27 -5.94 -10.27
C LEU A 25 8.40 -6.97 -10.05
N LEU A 26 8.03 -8.20 -9.71
CA LEU A 26 8.95 -9.29 -9.38
C LEU A 26 8.96 -10.40 -10.45
N GLY A 27 7.84 -10.58 -11.14
CA GLY A 27 7.52 -11.76 -11.93
C GLY A 27 6.63 -12.73 -11.14
N ASN A 28 5.59 -13.26 -11.80
CA ASN A 28 4.52 -14.04 -11.15
C ASN A 28 5.01 -15.20 -10.27
N THR A 29 6.06 -15.93 -10.69
CA THR A 29 6.58 -17.06 -9.91
C THR A 29 7.18 -16.61 -8.58
N GLU A 30 8.01 -15.57 -8.59
CA GLU A 30 8.61 -15.01 -7.38
C GLU A 30 7.55 -14.33 -6.51
N ALA A 31 6.65 -13.56 -7.12
CA ALA A 31 5.56 -12.89 -6.42
C ALA A 31 4.61 -13.88 -5.72
N THR A 32 4.33 -15.03 -6.34
CA THR A 32 3.53 -16.11 -5.72
C THR A 32 4.28 -16.75 -4.56
N ALA A 33 5.56 -17.09 -4.73
CA ALA A 33 6.37 -17.66 -3.65
C ALA A 33 6.48 -16.71 -2.45
N ILE A 34 6.64 -15.41 -2.70
CA ILE A 34 6.65 -14.40 -1.64
C ILE A 34 5.27 -14.26 -0.98
N LEU A 35 4.17 -14.28 -1.74
CA LEU A 35 2.81 -14.27 -1.18
C LEU A 35 2.63 -15.41 -0.16
N ASP A 36 2.96 -16.64 -0.54
CA ASP A 36 2.78 -17.83 0.31
C ASP A 36 3.65 -17.74 1.58
N ARG A 37 4.90 -17.29 1.43
CA ARG A 37 5.80 -17.09 2.57
C ARG A 37 5.31 -16.01 3.53
N LEU A 38 4.88 -14.85 3.03
CA LEU A 38 4.37 -13.79 3.89
C LEU A 38 3.07 -14.20 4.60
N ASP A 39 2.20 -14.96 3.93
CA ASP A 39 0.97 -15.48 4.54
C ASP A 39 1.28 -16.41 5.72
N ALA A 40 2.27 -17.29 5.56
CA ALA A 40 2.64 -18.30 6.53
C ALA A 40 3.57 -17.80 7.65
N GLU A 41 4.50 -16.89 7.36
CA GLU A 41 5.60 -16.53 8.26
C GLU A 41 5.29 -15.28 9.12
N LEU A 42 4.35 -14.42 8.72
CA LEU A 42 4.06 -13.19 9.46
C LEU A 42 3.02 -13.37 10.58
N ASP A 43 3.25 -12.70 11.70
CA ASP A 43 2.32 -12.66 12.83
C ASP A 43 1.18 -11.65 12.58
N TRP A 44 0.20 -12.05 11.77
CA TRP A 44 -0.89 -11.20 11.31
C TRP A 44 -1.84 -10.72 12.43
N GLN A 45 -1.74 -9.44 12.79
CA GLN A 45 -2.54 -8.83 13.85
C GLN A 45 -3.90 -8.31 13.36
N ARG A 46 -4.91 -8.34 14.23
CA ARG A 46 -6.22 -7.70 13.98
C ARG A 46 -6.55 -6.71 15.11
N PRO A 47 -5.96 -5.50 15.10
CA PRO A 47 -6.19 -4.50 16.14
C PRO A 47 -7.64 -3.99 16.12
N SER A 48 -8.07 -3.43 17.25
CA SER A 48 -9.37 -2.76 17.39
C SER A 48 -9.22 -1.26 17.30
N LEU A 49 -10.18 -0.60 16.64
CA LEU A 49 -10.33 0.85 16.63
C LEU A 49 -11.53 1.24 17.48
N ARG A 50 -11.40 2.35 18.23
CA ARG A 50 -12.51 2.91 18.99
C ARG A 50 -13.32 3.86 18.11
N LEU A 51 -14.53 3.45 17.74
CA LEU A 51 -15.47 4.22 16.94
C LEU A 51 -16.75 4.44 17.75
N TYR A 52 -17.20 5.70 17.85
CA TYR A 52 -18.40 6.05 18.63
C TYR A 52 -18.41 5.49 20.07
N GLY A 53 -17.24 5.50 20.71
CA GLY A 53 -17.05 5.01 22.08
C GLY A 53 -16.92 3.49 22.22
N ARG A 54 -17.15 2.70 21.16
CA ARG A 54 -17.06 1.23 21.15
C ARG A 54 -15.79 0.76 20.42
N GLU A 55 -15.18 -0.31 20.90
CA GLU A 55 -14.08 -0.96 20.19
C GLU A 55 -14.60 -1.92 19.13
N HIS A 56 -14.06 -1.78 17.91
CA HIS A 56 -14.40 -2.62 16.78
C HIS A 56 -13.10 -3.16 16.16
N PRO A 57 -12.95 -4.49 15.99
CA PRO A 57 -11.81 -5.04 15.28
C PRO A 57 -11.82 -4.52 13.84
N ILE A 58 -10.65 -4.18 13.32
CA ILE A 58 -10.56 -3.81 11.91
C ILE A 58 -10.93 -5.01 11.03
N PRO A 59 -11.63 -4.80 9.90
CA PRO A 59 -12.09 -5.87 9.03
C PRO A 59 -10.99 -6.31 8.06
N ARG A 60 -9.81 -6.62 8.60
CA ARG A 60 -8.60 -7.14 7.91
C ARG A 60 -7.59 -7.58 8.95
N GLN A 61 -6.46 -8.15 8.52
CA GLN A 61 -5.27 -8.29 9.36
C GLN A 61 -4.17 -7.37 8.84
N GLN A 62 -3.23 -7.00 9.70
CA GLN A 62 -2.11 -6.13 9.32
C GLN A 62 -0.84 -6.42 10.12
N VAL A 63 0.29 -6.06 9.53
CA VAL A 63 1.61 -6.01 10.18
C VAL A 63 2.27 -4.71 9.75
N TRP A 64 2.94 -4.03 10.67
CA TRP A 64 3.68 -2.80 10.38
C TRP A 64 5.16 -3.07 10.64
N MET A 65 5.99 -2.84 9.62
CA MET A 65 7.45 -2.98 9.70
C MET A 65 8.12 -1.66 9.33
N GLY A 66 9.33 -1.44 9.81
CA GLY A 66 10.04 -0.18 9.59
C GLY A 66 11.30 -0.02 10.41
N ASP A 67 12.06 1.01 10.06
CA ASP A 67 13.29 1.38 10.78
C ASP A 67 12.99 2.29 11.98
N VAL A 68 11.86 3.01 11.91
CA VAL A 68 11.51 4.06 12.86
C VAL A 68 10.14 3.84 13.46
N GLY A 69 10.06 3.91 14.79
CA GLY A 69 8.81 4.04 15.51
C GLY A 69 8.37 5.51 15.62
N TYR A 70 7.07 5.74 15.75
CA TYR A 70 6.53 7.07 16.03
C TYR A 70 5.81 7.09 17.38
N ARG A 71 5.54 8.30 17.89
CA ARG A 71 4.87 8.51 19.17
C ARG A 71 3.53 9.16 18.91
N TYR A 72 2.45 8.48 19.27
CA TYR A 72 1.10 9.02 19.20
C TYR A 72 0.45 9.02 20.58
N SER A 73 -0.02 10.18 21.03
CA SER A 73 -0.68 10.38 22.34
C SER A 73 0.13 9.82 23.53
N GLY A 74 1.44 10.08 23.55
CA GLY A 74 2.36 9.61 24.60
C GLY A 74 2.76 8.14 24.52
N ARG A 75 2.14 7.33 23.65
CA ARG A 75 2.49 5.92 23.45
C ARG A 75 3.46 5.79 22.28
N ARG A 76 4.56 5.05 22.51
CA ARG A 76 5.51 4.69 21.44
C ARG A 76 4.95 3.49 20.70
N PHE A 77 4.77 3.64 19.40
CA PHE A 77 4.48 2.53 18.51
C PHE A 77 5.80 2.17 17.82
N ALA A 78 6.26 0.94 18.04
CA ALA A 78 7.45 0.41 17.39
C ALA A 78 7.01 -0.53 16.26
N PRO A 79 7.61 -0.43 15.07
CA PRO A 79 7.37 -1.38 14.01
C PRO A 79 8.05 -2.72 14.33
N ASP A 80 7.55 -3.78 13.70
CA ASP A 80 8.23 -5.06 13.63
C ASP A 80 9.51 -4.94 12.78
N PRO A 81 10.54 -5.76 13.06
CA PRO A 81 11.71 -5.83 12.21
C PRO A 81 11.32 -6.27 10.79
N TRP A 82 12.08 -5.80 9.81
CA TRP A 82 11.84 -6.16 8.42
C TRP A 82 11.99 -7.65 8.15
N HIS A 83 10.97 -8.23 7.52
CA HIS A 83 11.07 -9.57 6.95
C HIS A 83 11.91 -9.57 5.65
N PRO A 84 12.76 -10.58 5.39
CA PRO A 84 13.61 -10.61 4.20
C PRO A 84 12.87 -10.45 2.86
N CYS A 85 11.71 -11.11 2.69
CA CYS A 85 10.90 -10.93 1.48
C CYS A 85 10.35 -9.50 1.34
N VAL A 86 10.10 -8.80 2.45
CA VAL A 86 9.61 -7.42 2.42
C VAL A 86 10.74 -6.46 2.04
N LEU A 87 11.98 -6.71 2.49
CA LEU A 87 13.16 -5.98 2.01
C LEU A 87 13.37 -6.20 0.51
N ALA A 88 13.24 -7.43 0.02
CA ALA A 88 13.35 -7.72 -1.42
C ALA A 88 12.31 -6.95 -2.25
N ILE A 89 11.05 -6.91 -1.79
CA ILE A 89 10.00 -6.09 -2.43
C ILE A 89 10.37 -4.60 -2.38
N ARG A 90 10.78 -4.07 -1.23
CA ARG A 90 11.18 -2.65 -1.08
C ARG A 90 12.27 -2.30 -2.09
N ASP A 91 13.29 -3.15 -2.21
CA ASP A 91 14.43 -2.90 -3.10
C ASP A 91 14.00 -3.03 -4.58
N ALA A 92 13.07 -3.92 -4.91
CA ALA A 92 12.46 -3.99 -6.24
C ALA A 92 11.64 -2.73 -6.58
N VAL A 93 10.83 -2.23 -5.64
CA VAL A 93 10.08 -0.97 -5.80
C VAL A 93 11.04 0.19 -6.04
N GLN A 94 12.09 0.33 -5.22
CA GLN A 94 13.06 1.43 -5.38
C GLN A 94 13.78 1.37 -6.72
N ARG A 95 14.19 0.18 -7.17
CA ARG A 95 14.78 0.00 -8.51
C ARG A 95 13.80 0.39 -9.62
N ARG A 96 12.58 -0.13 -9.59
CA ARG A 96 11.53 0.19 -10.58
C ARG A 96 11.28 1.69 -10.68
N LEU A 97 11.16 2.37 -9.55
CA LEU A 97 10.92 3.81 -9.52
C LEU A 97 12.14 4.60 -10.00
N ALA A 98 13.36 4.20 -9.64
CA ALA A 98 14.59 4.81 -10.12
C ALA A 98 14.73 4.69 -11.65
N ASP A 99 14.41 3.53 -12.23
CA ASP A 99 14.42 3.30 -13.68
C ASP A 99 13.41 4.21 -14.41
N SER A 100 12.34 4.62 -13.73
CA SER A 100 11.34 5.59 -14.22
C SER A 100 11.67 7.05 -13.86
N GLY A 101 12.89 7.33 -13.38
CA GLY A 101 13.35 8.68 -13.03
C GLY A 101 12.87 9.20 -11.67
N VAL A 102 12.26 8.35 -10.84
CA VAL A 102 11.75 8.70 -9.50
C VAL A 102 12.67 8.12 -8.43
N GLY A 103 13.65 8.90 -8.00
CA GLY A 103 14.49 8.55 -6.86
C GLY A 103 13.70 8.64 -5.54
N THR A 104 13.57 7.53 -4.81
CA THR A 104 12.88 7.50 -3.52
C THR A 104 13.50 6.48 -2.57
N ARG A 105 13.14 6.59 -1.29
CA ARG A 105 13.54 5.70 -0.20
C ARG A 105 12.35 5.42 0.70
N PHE A 106 12.31 4.23 1.29
CA PHE A 106 11.26 3.83 2.21
C PHE A 106 11.86 3.28 3.50
N ASN A 107 11.32 3.70 4.65
CA ASN A 107 11.73 3.26 5.98
C ASN A 107 10.55 2.68 6.80
N SER A 108 9.38 2.53 6.17
CA SER A 108 8.18 1.98 6.78
C SER A 108 7.32 1.28 5.73
N VAL A 109 6.64 0.21 6.13
CA VAL A 109 5.63 -0.48 5.33
C VAL A 109 4.48 -0.96 6.20
N LEU A 110 3.25 -0.71 5.76
CA LEU A 110 2.07 -1.34 6.33
C LEU A 110 1.61 -2.46 5.40
N LEU A 111 1.70 -3.70 5.88
CA LEU A 111 1.13 -4.86 5.20
C LEU A 111 -0.31 -5.04 5.66
N ASN A 112 -1.23 -5.21 4.71
CA ASN A 112 -2.61 -5.56 4.97
C ASN A 112 -2.94 -6.89 4.30
N ARG A 113 -3.43 -7.84 5.10
CA ARG A 113 -3.93 -9.13 4.66
C ARG A 113 -5.45 -9.13 4.63
N TYR A 114 -5.99 -9.44 3.47
CA TYR A 114 -7.41 -9.61 3.20
C TYR A 114 -7.63 -11.09 2.89
N ALA A 115 -8.24 -11.82 3.82
CA ALA A 115 -8.42 -13.27 3.66
C ALA A 115 -9.39 -13.62 2.53
N ASP A 116 -10.38 -12.76 2.33
CA ASP A 116 -11.36 -12.83 1.24
C ASP A 116 -11.98 -11.44 0.98
N GLY A 117 -12.97 -11.38 0.09
CA GLY A 117 -13.63 -10.14 -0.30
C GLY A 117 -14.53 -9.50 0.79
N ARG A 118 -14.77 -10.14 1.94
CA ARG A 118 -15.48 -9.54 3.08
C ARG A 118 -14.59 -8.55 3.82
N ASP A 119 -13.29 -8.80 3.84
CA ASP A 119 -12.30 -7.88 4.38
C ASP A 119 -12.25 -6.60 3.51
N ARG A 120 -12.09 -5.45 4.18
CA ARG A 120 -12.26 -4.14 3.55
C ARG A 120 -11.41 -3.07 4.22
N MET A 121 -11.29 -1.95 3.54
CA MET A 121 -10.76 -0.72 4.11
C MET A 121 -11.67 0.43 3.69
N GLY A 122 -12.13 1.21 4.67
CA GLY A 122 -12.99 2.37 4.44
C GLY A 122 -12.29 3.46 3.64
N TRP A 123 -13.04 4.49 3.29
CA TRP A 123 -12.47 5.70 2.69
C TRP A 123 -11.48 6.35 3.65
N HIS A 124 -10.27 6.60 3.16
CA HIS A 124 -9.20 7.27 3.89
C HIS A 124 -8.18 7.89 2.91
N SER A 125 -7.29 8.70 3.45
CA SER A 125 -6.03 9.10 2.81
C SER A 125 -4.89 8.69 3.75
N ASP A 126 -3.70 8.48 3.20
CA ASP A 126 -2.48 8.34 4.00
C ASP A 126 -1.96 9.76 4.33
N ASP A 127 -2.59 10.41 5.31
CA ASP A 127 -2.32 11.80 5.72
C ASP A 127 -1.83 11.93 7.17
N GLU A 128 -1.20 10.87 7.69
CA GLU A 128 -0.53 10.93 8.98
C GLU A 128 0.56 12.01 8.99
N PRO A 129 0.63 12.90 10.01
CA PRO A 129 1.58 14.01 10.05
C PRO A 129 3.05 13.60 9.85
N GLU A 130 3.42 12.41 10.31
CA GLU A 130 4.77 11.87 10.20
C GLU A 130 5.20 11.58 8.75
N LEU A 131 4.26 11.54 7.81
CA LEU A 131 4.51 11.37 6.37
C LEU A 131 4.87 12.70 5.67
N GLY A 132 4.67 13.84 6.34
CA GLY A 132 4.88 15.18 5.77
C GLY A 132 3.77 15.62 4.82
N ASP A 133 3.96 16.79 4.19
CA ASP A 133 2.87 17.50 3.47
C ASP A 133 2.48 16.88 2.11
N SER A 134 3.38 16.12 1.48
CA SER A 134 3.16 15.54 0.15
C SER A 134 3.88 14.21 0.00
N PRO A 135 3.46 13.18 0.76
CA PRO A 135 4.14 11.91 0.75
C PRO A 135 3.98 11.21 -0.59
N LEU A 136 5.06 10.54 -1.01
CA LEU A 136 5.03 9.56 -2.07
C LEU A 136 4.78 8.19 -1.42
N ILE A 137 3.73 7.51 -1.87
CA ILE A 137 3.32 6.21 -1.35
C ILE A 137 3.41 5.17 -2.46
N ALA A 138 4.05 4.04 -2.18
CA ALA A 138 4.15 2.92 -3.12
C ALA A 138 3.39 1.70 -2.55
N ALA A 139 2.34 1.26 -3.25
CA ALA A 139 1.51 0.14 -2.84
C ALA A 139 1.71 -1.05 -3.77
N VAL A 140 2.25 -2.15 -3.26
CA VAL A 140 2.39 -3.43 -3.98
C VAL A 140 1.21 -4.33 -3.64
N SER A 141 0.65 -5.02 -4.63
CA SER A 141 -0.45 -5.98 -4.45
C SER A 141 -0.05 -7.40 -4.86
N LEU A 142 -0.23 -8.35 -3.95
CA LEU A 142 -0.01 -9.79 -4.15
C LEU A 142 -1.33 -10.55 -3.94
N GLY A 143 -1.52 -11.67 -4.67
CA GLY A 143 -2.75 -12.46 -4.64
C GLY A 143 -3.88 -11.88 -5.50
N ASN A 144 -5.11 -12.08 -5.04
CA ASN A 144 -6.32 -11.78 -5.80
C ASN A 144 -6.49 -10.29 -6.12
N ASP A 145 -6.83 -10.01 -7.39
CA ASP A 145 -7.14 -8.65 -7.84
C ASP A 145 -8.40 -8.10 -7.15
N ARG A 146 -8.22 -6.92 -6.57
CA ARG A 146 -9.24 -6.15 -5.89
C ARG A 146 -9.07 -4.67 -6.25
N PRO A 147 -10.00 -4.09 -7.02
CA PRO A 147 -9.89 -2.70 -7.40
C PRO A 147 -9.95 -1.78 -6.18
N LEU A 148 -8.98 -0.89 -6.07
CA LEU A 148 -9.05 0.26 -5.17
C LEU A 148 -9.97 1.30 -5.79
N ARG A 149 -10.90 1.81 -4.99
CA ARG A 149 -11.80 2.88 -5.43
C ARG A 149 -11.27 4.20 -4.92
N PHE A 150 -11.13 5.17 -5.82
CA PHE A 150 -10.67 6.54 -5.52
C PHE A 150 -11.84 7.52 -5.66
N ARG A 151 -11.84 8.58 -4.85
CA ARG A 151 -12.77 9.71 -4.97
C ARG A 151 -12.07 11.02 -4.64
N TRP A 152 -12.46 12.09 -5.33
CA TRP A 152 -12.04 13.44 -5.02
C TRP A 152 -12.68 13.93 -3.72
N LYS A 153 -11.88 14.53 -2.83
CA LYS A 153 -12.37 15.05 -1.53
C LYS A 153 -13.40 16.17 -1.72
N ASP A 154 -13.16 17.06 -2.69
CA ASP A 154 -14.06 18.17 -3.08
C ASP A 154 -15.22 17.75 -4.01
N ARG A 155 -15.25 16.47 -4.44
CA ARG A 155 -16.27 15.89 -5.33
C ARG A 155 -16.36 16.56 -6.72
N HIS A 156 -15.34 17.25 -7.20
CA HIS A 156 -15.40 17.90 -8.52
C HIS A 156 -15.48 16.93 -9.71
N ALA A 157 -15.12 15.65 -9.51
CA ALA A 157 -15.23 14.60 -10.50
C ALA A 157 -15.70 13.27 -9.90
N PRO A 158 -16.28 12.36 -10.72
CA PRO A 158 -16.77 11.06 -10.27
C PRO A 158 -15.67 10.19 -9.65
N ALA A 159 -16.08 9.30 -8.75
CA ALA A 159 -15.21 8.25 -8.23
C ALA A 159 -14.84 7.24 -9.33
N PHE A 160 -13.61 6.73 -9.29
CA PHE A 160 -13.07 5.79 -10.28
C PHE A 160 -12.41 4.58 -9.59
N ASN A 161 -12.20 3.50 -10.35
CA ASN A 161 -11.53 2.29 -9.87
C ASN A 161 -10.13 2.20 -10.46
N VAL A 162 -9.22 1.64 -9.68
CA VAL A 162 -7.88 1.25 -10.12
C VAL A 162 -7.68 -0.22 -9.77
N ASP A 163 -7.56 -1.06 -10.79
CA ASP A 163 -7.32 -2.50 -10.61
C ASP A 163 -5.91 -2.74 -10.04
N GLN A 164 -5.80 -3.73 -9.18
CA GLN A 164 -4.59 -4.06 -8.41
C GLN A 164 -4.26 -5.55 -8.62
N PRO A 165 -3.86 -5.94 -9.84
CA PRO A 165 -3.57 -7.32 -10.14
C PRO A 165 -2.39 -7.83 -9.32
N HIS A 166 -2.25 -9.15 -9.27
CA HIS A 166 -1.09 -9.79 -8.68
C HIS A 166 0.20 -9.20 -9.26
N ASP A 167 1.17 -8.95 -8.38
CA ASP A 167 2.50 -8.45 -8.75
C ASP A 167 2.47 -7.07 -9.42
N SER A 168 1.55 -6.21 -8.98
CA SER A 168 1.47 -4.81 -9.42
C SER A 168 1.98 -3.84 -8.36
N LEU A 169 2.49 -2.71 -8.82
CA LEU A 169 2.89 -1.56 -8.02
C LEU A 169 2.04 -0.36 -8.42
N LEU A 170 1.31 0.22 -7.46
CA LEU A 170 0.65 1.52 -7.59
C LEU A 170 1.48 2.60 -6.90
N LEU A 171 1.94 3.57 -7.67
CA LEU A 171 2.56 4.79 -7.18
C LEU A 171 1.49 5.87 -6.99
N MET A 172 1.38 6.36 -5.77
CA MET A 172 0.60 7.53 -5.41
C MET A 172 1.56 8.69 -5.13
N GLY A 173 1.70 9.60 -6.09
CA GLY A 173 2.64 10.72 -5.96
C GLY A 173 2.10 11.92 -5.18
N ALA A 174 2.88 13.00 -5.21
CA ALA A 174 2.58 14.22 -4.45
C ALA A 174 1.17 14.76 -4.73
N GLY A 175 0.46 15.12 -3.65
CA GLY A 175 -0.89 15.65 -3.71
C GLY A 175 -2.01 14.62 -3.90
N VAL A 176 -1.71 13.31 -4.06
CA VAL A 176 -2.74 12.26 -4.05
C VAL A 176 -3.48 12.29 -2.71
N GLN A 177 -2.75 12.17 -1.59
CA GLN A 177 -3.37 12.05 -0.26
C GLN A 177 -4.10 13.34 0.16
N ALA A 178 -3.66 14.51 -0.33
CA ALA A 178 -4.32 15.79 -0.10
C ALA A 178 -5.65 15.94 -0.87
N ARG A 179 -5.78 15.35 -2.08
CA ARG A 179 -6.93 15.59 -2.97
C ARG A 179 -7.88 14.39 -3.11
N LEU A 180 -7.40 13.18 -2.83
CA LEU A 180 -8.13 11.94 -3.03
C LEU A 180 -8.24 11.16 -1.73
N GLU A 181 -9.38 10.51 -1.55
CA GLU A 181 -9.54 9.39 -0.63
C GLU A 181 -9.59 8.09 -1.45
N HIS A 182 -9.13 7.00 -0.87
CA HIS A 182 -9.21 5.67 -1.44
C HIS A 182 -9.82 4.65 -0.47
N SER A 183 -10.39 3.59 -1.03
CA SER A 183 -11.01 2.51 -0.26
C SER A 183 -10.88 1.17 -0.96
N LEU A 184 -10.91 0.10 -0.17
CA LEU A 184 -11.06 -1.26 -0.65
C LEU A 184 -12.44 -1.77 -0.19
N PRO A 185 -13.51 -1.60 -0.99
CA PRO A 185 -14.88 -1.97 -0.58
C PRO A 185 -15.01 -3.49 -0.38
N SER A 186 -16.05 -3.99 0.29
CA SER A 186 -16.31 -5.43 0.30
C SER A 186 -16.85 -5.92 -1.07
N ARG A 187 -16.59 -7.20 -1.38
CA ARG A 187 -17.02 -7.89 -2.60
C ARG A 187 -17.32 -9.36 -2.27
N GLN A 188 -18.28 -9.97 -2.96
CA GLN A 188 -18.48 -11.43 -2.91
C GLN A 188 -17.43 -12.13 -3.80
N ARG A 189 -16.16 -12.05 -3.40
CA ARG A 189 -15.02 -12.70 -4.07
C ARG A 189 -14.22 -13.48 -3.03
N GLN A 190 -13.76 -14.66 -3.38
CA GLN A 190 -12.83 -15.44 -2.57
C GLN A 190 -11.39 -15.16 -2.98
N GLY A 191 -10.45 -15.53 -2.12
CA GLY A 191 -9.02 -15.51 -2.38
C GLY A 191 -8.26 -14.45 -1.61
N LEU A 192 -7.03 -14.82 -1.24
CA LEU A 192 -6.12 -14.03 -0.44
C LEU A 192 -5.59 -12.84 -1.23
N ARG A 193 -5.53 -11.68 -0.58
CA ARG A 193 -4.76 -10.53 -1.06
C ARG A 193 -3.88 -10.01 0.07
N ILE A 194 -2.60 -9.80 -0.22
CA ILE A 194 -1.69 -9.05 0.65
C ILE A 194 -1.27 -7.79 -0.09
N SER A 195 -1.46 -6.63 0.55
CA SER A 195 -0.92 -5.37 0.03
C SER A 195 0.15 -4.80 0.94
N LEU A 196 1.23 -4.30 0.37
CA LEU A 196 2.35 -3.68 1.07
C LEU A 196 2.40 -2.20 0.70
N THR A 197 2.14 -1.32 1.66
CA THR A 197 2.13 0.13 1.44
C THR A 197 3.38 0.74 2.04
N PHE A 198 4.37 1.02 1.20
CA PHE A 198 5.66 1.61 1.57
C PHE A 198 5.57 3.12 1.67
N ARG A 199 6.20 3.67 2.72
CA ARG A 199 6.19 5.08 3.07
C ARG A 199 7.55 5.54 3.58
N TRP A 200 7.77 6.85 3.55
CA TRP A 200 8.85 7.50 4.29
C TRP A 200 8.24 8.21 5.50
N ILE A 201 8.60 7.77 6.69
CA ILE A 201 8.30 8.43 7.96
C ILE A 201 9.44 9.39 8.27
N THR A 202 9.12 10.67 8.45
CA THR A 202 10.07 11.68 8.92
C THR A 202 10.42 11.37 10.37
N PRO A 203 11.69 11.06 10.69
CA PRO A 203 12.09 10.83 12.08
C PRO A 203 11.79 12.06 12.92
N LEU A 204 11.28 11.87 14.13
CA LEU A 204 11.17 12.95 15.10
C LEU A 204 12.57 13.58 15.28
N ALA A 205 12.65 14.91 15.25
CA ALA A 205 13.87 15.60 15.61
C ALA A 205 14.33 15.07 16.98
N THR A 206 15.60 14.66 17.05
CA THR A 206 16.22 14.34 18.33
C THR A 206 16.60 15.69 18.92
N ASP A 207 15.89 16.10 19.98
CA ASP A 207 16.32 17.21 20.83
C ASP A 207 17.70 16.94 21.43
#